data_AF-A0A383D1I3-F1
#
_entry.id   AF-A0A383D1I3-F1
#
_cell.length_a   1.000
_cell.length_b   1.000
_cell.length_c   1.000
_cell.angle_alpha   90.00
_cell.angle_beta   90.00
_cell.angle_gamma   90.00
#
_symmetry.space_group_name_H-M   'P 1'
#
loop_
_entity.id
_entity.type
_entity.pdbx_description
1 polymer ?
#
loop_
_entity_poly.entity_id
_entity_poly.type
_entity_poly.pdbx_seq_one_letter_code
_entity_poly.pdbx_strand_id
1 'polypeptide(L)'
;MPDLDSMIEKLKCMPSGLVRFMDKWLRKLPAVRQTIDNQTEAILHNLESSIKPYEGKFNTYASIPSKGRPKEEILSEIEEISSLEESRWKGGYVSGAIYHGDKEHIDFLNQVYSFQSQSNPLHVDLFPSASKFESEIVSMTANMLGASKDHECCGTVNSGGTESI
;
A
#
# COMPACT_ATOMS: atom_id res chain seq x y z
N MET A 1 -31.10 -24.85 24.15
CA MET A 1 -29.89 -24.52 23.38
C MET A 1 -28.70 -25.02 24.21
N PRO A 2 -27.82 -25.88 23.68
CA PRO A 2 -26.66 -26.33 24.43
C PRO A 2 -25.78 -25.13 24.76
N ASP A 3 -25.33 -25.08 26.01
CA ASP A 3 -24.47 -24.04 26.57
C ASP A 3 -23.12 -24.02 25.85
N LEU A 4 -22.90 -22.99 25.01
CA LEU A 4 -21.74 -22.85 24.15
C LEU A 4 -20.43 -22.80 24.97
N ASP A 5 -20.52 -22.29 26.19
CA ASP A 5 -19.39 -22.14 27.12
C ASP A 5 -18.93 -23.50 27.68
N SER A 6 -19.86 -24.41 27.98
CA SER A 6 -19.55 -25.79 28.37
C SER A 6 -18.81 -26.58 27.28
N MET A 7 -19.14 -26.32 26.01
CA MET A 7 -18.46 -26.95 24.87
C MET A 7 -17.03 -26.41 24.68
N ILE A 8 -16.81 -25.12 24.91
CA ILE A 8 -15.50 -24.46 24.80
C ILE A 8 -14.54 -24.97 25.89
N GLU A 9 -15.02 -25.18 27.13
CA GLU A 9 -14.20 -25.78 28.19
C GLU A 9 -13.73 -27.20 27.86
N LYS A 10 -14.63 -28.05 27.34
CA LYS A 10 -14.26 -29.42 26.96
C LYS A 10 -13.27 -29.47 25.79
N LEU A 11 -13.32 -28.48 24.90
CA LEU A 11 -12.40 -28.34 23.77
C LEU A 11 -10.97 -28.02 24.20
N LYS A 12 -10.78 -27.28 25.31
CA LYS A 12 -9.46 -26.95 25.86
C LYS A 12 -8.71 -28.16 26.43
N CYS A 13 -9.44 -29.21 26.84
CA CYS A 13 -8.86 -30.42 27.42
C CYS A 13 -8.51 -31.52 26.38
N MET A 14 -8.78 -31.30 25.10
CA MET A 14 -8.47 -32.30 24.05
C MET A 14 -7.06 -32.14 23.46
N PRO A 15 -6.41 -33.26 23.06
CA PRO A 15 -5.13 -33.21 22.38
C PRO A 15 -5.23 -32.50 21.02
N SER A 16 -4.28 -31.61 20.73
CA SER A 16 -4.29 -30.69 19.58
C SER A 16 -4.43 -31.37 18.22
N GLY A 17 -3.88 -32.58 18.05
CA GLY A 17 -4.03 -33.38 16.83
C GLY A 17 -5.47 -33.85 16.57
N LEU A 18 -6.21 -34.16 17.63
CA LEU A 18 -7.58 -34.66 17.58
C LEU A 18 -8.56 -33.51 17.27
N VAL A 19 -8.32 -32.33 17.86
CA VAL A 19 -9.04 -31.08 17.53
C VAL A 19 -8.86 -30.72 16.06
N ARG A 20 -7.62 -30.77 15.55
CA ARG A 20 -7.32 -30.48 14.13
C ARG A 20 -7.99 -31.47 13.17
N PHE A 21 -8.01 -32.75 13.55
CA PHE A 21 -8.70 -33.78 12.77
C PHE A 21 -10.21 -33.54 12.75
N MET A 22 -10.82 -33.32 13.91
CA MET A 22 -12.25 -33.04 14.01
C MET A 22 -12.66 -31.77 13.27
N ASP A 23 -11.89 -30.68 13.37
CA ASP A 23 -12.13 -29.44 12.61
C ASP A 23 -12.11 -29.68 11.10
N LYS A 24 -11.12 -30.45 10.61
CA LYS A 24 -11.01 -30.80 9.18
C LYS A 24 -12.22 -31.60 8.66
N TRP A 25 -12.83 -32.44 9.48
CA TRP A 25 -14.03 -33.21 9.12
C TRP A 25 -15.33 -32.42 9.32
N LEU A 26 -15.43 -31.62 10.38
CA LEU A 26 -16.58 -30.75 10.63
C LEU A 26 -16.75 -29.72 9.52
N ARG A 27 -15.66 -29.12 9.01
CA ARG A 27 -15.70 -28.19 7.86
C ARG A 27 -16.20 -28.81 6.55
N LYS A 28 -16.17 -30.14 6.42
CA LYS A 28 -16.71 -30.84 5.24
C LYS A 28 -18.24 -31.00 5.29
N LEU A 29 -18.87 -30.77 6.45
CA LEU A 29 -20.32 -30.84 6.56
C LEU A 29 -20.95 -29.64 5.85
N PRO A 30 -21.98 -29.84 5.00
CA PRO A 30 -22.61 -28.77 4.23
C PRO A 30 -23.12 -27.62 5.11
N ALA A 31 -23.71 -27.91 6.28
CA ALA A 31 -24.23 -26.90 7.20
C ALA A 31 -23.12 -26.03 7.83
N VAL A 32 -21.98 -26.64 8.17
CA VAL A 32 -20.82 -25.91 8.71
C VAL A 32 -20.19 -25.06 7.62
N ARG A 33 -20.04 -25.62 6.41
CA ARG A 33 -19.52 -24.88 5.25
C ARG A 33 -20.40 -23.69 4.88
N GLN A 34 -21.72 -23.88 4.83
CA GLN A 34 -22.69 -22.81 4.60
C GLN A 34 -22.60 -21.71 5.66
N THR A 35 -22.36 -22.08 6.93
CA THR A 35 -22.17 -21.09 8.01
C THR A 35 -20.87 -20.31 7.83
N ILE A 36 -19.78 -20.98 7.45
CA ILE A 36 -18.48 -20.35 7.15
C ILE A 36 -18.59 -19.43 5.93
N ASP A 37 -19.26 -19.88 4.87
CA ASP A 37 -19.46 -19.11 3.63
C ASP A 37 -20.29 -17.85 3.94
N ASN A 38 -21.39 -17.97 4.69
CA ASN A 38 -22.19 -16.82 5.15
C ASN A 38 -21.38 -15.82 6.00
N GLN A 39 -20.51 -16.31 6.90
CA GLN A 39 -19.62 -15.44 7.67
C GLN A 39 -18.57 -14.77 6.79
N THR A 40 -18.05 -15.47 5.79
CA THR A 40 -17.09 -14.93 4.83
C THR A 40 -17.73 -13.86 3.95
N GLU A 41 -18.94 -14.10 3.45
CA GLU A 41 -19.72 -13.10 2.71
C GLU A 41 -20.04 -11.88 3.58
N ALA A 42 -20.43 -12.07 4.84
CA ALA A 42 -20.66 -10.96 5.76
C ALA A 42 -19.39 -10.12 5.99
N ILE A 43 -18.23 -10.76 6.12
CA ILE A 43 -16.93 -10.08 6.22
C ILE A 43 -16.64 -9.32 4.92
N LEU A 44 -16.81 -9.95 3.76
CA LEU A 44 -16.59 -9.31 2.46
C LEU A 44 -17.51 -8.09 2.25
N HIS A 45 -18.80 -8.22 2.57
CA HIS A 45 -19.77 -7.13 2.49
C HIS A 45 -19.41 -5.98 3.44
N ASN A 46 -18.95 -6.28 4.66
CA ASN A 46 -18.49 -5.26 5.60
C ASN A 46 -17.21 -4.56 5.12
N LEU A 47 -16.37 -5.26 4.35
CA LEU A 47 -15.14 -4.70 3.78
C LEU A 47 -15.35 -3.99 2.44
N GLU A 48 -16.42 -4.30 1.72
CA GLU A 48 -16.64 -3.84 0.34
C GLU A 48 -16.60 -2.31 0.24
N SER A 49 -17.26 -1.62 1.17
CA SER A 49 -17.25 -0.15 1.25
C SER A 49 -15.86 0.44 1.57
N SER A 50 -15.00 -0.32 2.24
CA SER A 50 -13.63 0.10 2.59
C SER A 50 -12.64 -0.22 1.47
N ILE A 51 -12.84 -1.31 0.74
CA ILE A 51 -11.96 -1.77 -0.35
C ILE A 51 -12.31 -1.07 -1.68
N LYS A 52 -13.59 -0.79 -1.91
CA LYS A 52 -14.10 -0.13 -3.12
C LYS A 52 -14.92 1.13 -2.77
N PRO A 53 -14.32 2.14 -2.12
CA PRO A 53 -15.03 3.36 -1.72
C PRO A 53 -15.59 4.19 -2.90
N TYR A 54 -15.20 3.82 -4.13
CA TYR A 54 -15.47 4.48 -5.40
C TYR A 54 -16.46 3.71 -6.30
N GLU A 55 -16.91 2.53 -5.89
CA GLU A 55 -17.85 1.73 -6.68
C GLU A 55 -19.14 2.52 -6.93
N GLY A 56 -19.52 2.63 -8.20
CA GLY A 56 -20.67 3.41 -8.64
C GLY A 56 -20.48 4.94 -8.62
N LYS A 57 -19.32 5.47 -8.19
CA LYS A 57 -19.03 6.92 -8.20
C LYS A 57 -18.23 7.36 -9.41
N PHE A 58 -17.25 6.56 -9.82
CA PHE A 58 -16.39 6.84 -10.97
C PHE A 58 -16.49 5.73 -12.02
N ASN A 59 -16.15 6.06 -13.26
CA ASN A 59 -16.13 5.07 -14.33
C ASN A 59 -15.03 4.02 -14.06
N THR A 60 -15.42 2.75 -14.11
CA THR A 60 -14.47 1.63 -13.99
C THR A 60 -14.06 1.16 -15.37
N TYR A 61 -12.75 1.09 -15.63
CA TYR A 61 -12.20 0.66 -16.92
C TYR A 61 -11.56 -0.72 -16.80
N ALA A 62 -12.26 -1.76 -17.24
CA ALA A 62 -11.72 -3.13 -17.30
C ALA A 62 -10.88 -3.39 -18.57
N SER A 63 -10.90 -2.47 -19.53
CA SER A 63 -10.12 -2.50 -20.77
C SER A 63 -9.80 -1.08 -21.23
N ILE A 64 -8.80 -0.93 -22.10
CA ILE A 64 -8.44 0.36 -22.67
C ILE A 64 -9.64 0.89 -23.49
N PRO A 65 -10.11 2.13 -23.25
CA PRO A 65 -11.20 2.72 -24.02
C PRO A 65 -10.89 2.77 -25.52
N SER A 66 -11.89 2.49 -26.36
CA SER A 66 -11.74 2.56 -27.81
C SER A 66 -11.47 3.96 -28.34
N LYS A 67 -11.83 5.00 -27.57
CA LYS A 67 -11.52 6.41 -27.83
C LYS A 67 -10.79 6.98 -26.62
N GLY A 68 -9.72 7.72 -26.88
CA GLY A 68 -8.99 8.44 -25.82
C GLY A 68 -9.92 9.39 -25.09
N ARG A 69 -9.82 9.41 -23.76
CA ARG A 69 -10.53 10.38 -22.92
C ARG A 69 -9.89 11.76 -23.06
N PRO A 70 -10.67 12.85 -22.98
CA PRO A 70 -10.13 14.20 -22.81
C PRO A 70 -9.24 14.28 -21.57
N LYS A 71 -8.13 15.01 -21.64
CA LYS A 71 -7.18 15.12 -20.53
C LYS A 71 -7.83 15.79 -19.32
N GLU A 72 -8.67 16.79 -19.59
CA GLU A 72 -9.39 17.58 -18.60
C GLU A 72 -10.34 16.69 -17.78
N GLU A 73 -11.05 15.77 -18.43
CA GLU A 73 -11.92 14.81 -17.73
C GLU A 73 -11.12 13.86 -16.82
N ILE A 74 -9.95 13.39 -17.27
CA ILE A 74 -9.08 12.53 -16.46
C ILE A 74 -8.53 13.29 -15.26
N LEU A 75 -8.07 14.53 -15.47
CA LEU A 75 -7.52 15.36 -14.41
C LEU A 75 -8.58 15.71 -13.36
N SER A 76 -9.79 16.10 -13.78
CA SER A 76 -10.88 16.39 -12.84
C SER A 76 -11.30 15.16 -12.02
N GLU A 77 -11.35 13.98 -12.64
CA GLU A 77 -11.63 12.72 -11.93
C GLU A 77 -10.55 12.40 -10.88
N ILE A 78 -9.27 12.54 -11.24
CA ILE A 78 -8.14 12.31 -10.31
C ILE A 78 -8.13 13.35 -9.19
N GLU A 79 -8.43 14.61 -9.48
CA GLU A 79 -8.51 15.69 -8.48
C GLU A 79 -9.62 15.43 -7.47
N GLU A 80 -10.79 14.98 -7.93
CA GLU A 80 -11.91 14.62 -7.06
C GLU A 80 -11.56 13.42 -6.15
N ILE A 81 -11.00 12.35 -6.72
CA ILE A 81 -10.53 11.18 -5.94
C ILE A 81 -9.51 11.60 -4.89
N SER A 82 -8.50 12.37 -5.30
CA SER A 82 -7.43 12.84 -4.40
C SER A 82 -8.03 13.65 -3.24
N SER A 83 -8.94 14.58 -3.53
CA SER A 83 -9.60 15.41 -2.52
C SER A 83 -10.37 14.59 -1.47
N LEU A 84 -10.98 13.47 -1.87
CA LEU A 84 -11.66 12.55 -0.94
C LEU A 84 -10.66 11.85 0.01
N GLU A 85 -9.47 11.53 -0.48
CA GLU A 85 -8.42 10.82 0.28
C GLU A 85 -7.62 11.74 1.21
N GLU A 86 -7.48 13.02 0.84
CA GLU A 86 -6.64 13.99 1.54
C GLU A 86 -7.05 14.25 2.99
N SER A 87 -8.36 14.28 3.25
CA SER A 87 -8.94 14.71 4.53
C SER A 87 -8.35 13.98 5.75
N ARG A 88 -8.11 12.67 5.63
CA ARG A 88 -7.63 11.84 6.75
C ARG A 88 -6.18 12.08 7.08
N TRP A 89 -5.31 12.13 6.07
CA TRP A 89 -3.87 12.31 6.31
C TRP A 89 -3.52 13.77 6.60
N LYS A 90 -4.19 14.74 5.96
CA LYS A 90 -4.05 16.17 6.32
C LYS A 90 -4.54 16.46 7.74
N GLY A 91 -5.53 15.72 8.23
CA GLY A 91 -6.00 15.78 9.62
C GLY A 91 -5.09 15.08 10.64
N GLY A 92 -3.98 14.46 10.22
CA GLY A 92 -3.07 13.75 11.13
C GLY A 92 -3.62 12.44 11.69
N TYR A 93 -4.67 11.87 11.09
CA TYR A 93 -5.34 10.65 11.59
C TYR A 93 -4.70 9.35 11.08
N VAL A 94 -3.52 9.42 10.47
CA VAL A 94 -2.82 8.28 9.87
C VAL A 94 -1.44 8.15 10.51
N SER A 95 -1.15 6.96 11.03
CA SER A 95 0.17 6.65 11.60
C SER A 95 1.14 6.29 10.47
N GLY A 96 2.28 6.98 10.39
CA GLY A 96 3.19 6.84 9.26
C GLY A 96 2.53 7.28 7.95
N ALA A 97 2.73 6.51 6.88
CA ALA A 97 2.19 6.72 5.53
C ALA A 97 2.63 8.03 4.84
N ILE A 98 2.35 9.19 5.44
CA ILE A 98 2.75 10.52 4.97
C ILE A 98 3.69 11.15 6.02
N TYR A 99 4.95 11.38 5.66
CA TYR A 99 5.98 11.83 6.61
C TYR A 99 6.09 13.36 6.76
N HIS A 100 5.70 14.15 5.74
CA HIS A 100 5.79 15.61 5.78
C HIS A 100 4.43 16.29 5.57
N GLY A 101 3.77 16.07 4.43
CA GLY A 101 2.39 16.52 4.18
C GLY A 101 2.16 18.04 4.04
N ASP A 102 3.21 18.86 4.11
CA ASP A 102 3.09 20.32 3.93
C ASP A 102 2.86 20.68 2.46
N LYS A 103 1.99 21.66 2.22
CA LYS A 103 1.60 22.04 0.85
C LYS A 103 2.76 22.64 0.07
N GLU A 104 3.52 23.56 0.66
CA GLU A 104 4.63 24.21 -0.03
C GLU A 104 5.73 23.20 -0.37
N HIS A 105 6.00 22.27 0.55
CA HIS A 105 6.92 21.16 0.32
C HIS A 105 6.46 20.24 -0.83
N ILE A 106 5.18 19.86 -0.85
CA ILE A 106 4.61 19.02 -1.93
C ILE A 106 4.67 19.76 -3.28
N ASP A 107 4.27 21.03 -3.32
CA ASP A 107 4.29 21.83 -4.56
C ASP A 107 5.71 21.99 -5.12
N PHE A 108 6.70 22.12 -4.24
CA PHE A 108 8.11 22.14 -4.62
C PHE A 108 8.53 20.80 -5.25
N LEU A 109 8.24 19.67 -4.61
CA LEU A 109 8.59 18.34 -5.15
C LEU A 109 7.85 18.01 -6.46
N ASN A 110 6.59 18.43 -6.60
CA ASN A 110 5.84 18.29 -7.84
C ASN A 110 6.52 19.03 -9.02
N GLN A 111 7.06 20.23 -8.76
CA GLN A 111 7.82 20.97 -9.77
C GLN A 111 9.14 20.27 -10.12
N VAL A 112 9.89 19.79 -9.13
CA VAL A 112 11.12 19.02 -9.36
C VAL A 112 10.84 17.78 -10.22
N TYR A 113 9.76 17.04 -9.92
CA TYR A 113 9.33 15.91 -10.73
C TYR A 113 8.99 16.33 -12.17
N SER A 114 8.27 17.44 -12.36
CA SER A 114 7.92 17.92 -13.70
C SER A 114 9.16 18.17 -14.58
N PHE A 115 10.23 18.71 -13.99
CA PHE A 115 11.50 18.95 -14.67
C PHE A 115 12.30 17.67 -14.97
N GLN A 116 12.08 16.59 -14.23
CA GLN A 116 12.84 15.34 -14.36
C GLN A 116 11.98 14.14 -14.82
N SER A 117 10.72 14.37 -15.23
CA SER A 117 9.75 13.30 -15.54
C SER A 117 10.19 12.33 -16.64
N GLN A 118 11.09 12.76 -17.52
CA GLN A 118 11.64 11.93 -18.61
C GLN A 118 12.99 11.30 -18.26
N SER A 119 13.55 11.62 -17.09
CA SER A 119 14.86 11.12 -16.67
C SER A 119 14.84 9.61 -16.50
N ASN A 120 15.83 8.94 -17.09
CA ASN A 120 16.05 7.51 -16.92
C ASN A 120 17.53 7.26 -16.60
N PRO A 121 17.89 6.96 -15.33
CA PRO A 121 19.27 6.76 -14.90
C PRO A 121 20.05 5.66 -15.64
N LEU A 122 19.37 4.77 -16.37
CA LEU A 122 20.02 3.79 -17.25
C LEU A 122 20.84 4.44 -18.37
N HIS A 123 20.45 5.65 -18.80
CA HIS A 123 21.07 6.38 -19.90
C HIS A 123 21.80 7.61 -19.38
N VAL A 124 22.90 7.39 -18.64
CA VAL A 124 23.70 8.45 -18.00
C VAL A 124 24.31 9.46 -19.00
N ASP A 125 24.47 9.06 -20.25
CA ASP A 125 24.89 9.90 -21.37
C ASP A 125 23.83 10.94 -21.76
N LEU A 126 22.54 10.59 -21.61
CA LEU A 126 21.41 11.47 -21.87
C LEU A 126 20.96 12.24 -20.61
N PHE A 127 21.07 11.61 -19.44
CA PHE A 127 20.60 12.14 -18.17
C PHE A 127 21.72 12.21 -17.11
N PRO A 128 22.82 12.96 -17.36
CA PRO A 128 23.92 13.07 -16.40
C PRO A 128 23.49 13.74 -15.08
N SER A 129 22.38 14.47 -15.07
CA SER A 129 21.77 15.01 -13.85
C SER A 129 21.40 13.91 -12.86
N ALA A 130 20.91 12.76 -13.33
CA ALA A 130 20.54 11.64 -12.47
C ALA A 130 21.74 11.11 -11.67
N SER A 131 22.87 10.85 -12.34
CA SER A 131 24.11 10.41 -11.68
C SER A 131 24.61 11.44 -10.68
N LYS A 132 24.53 12.73 -10.99
CA LYS A 132 24.87 13.80 -10.05
C LYS A 132 23.99 13.72 -8.80
N PHE A 133 22.67 13.72 -8.97
CA PHE A 133 21.74 13.72 -7.84
C PHE A 133 21.90 12.48 -6.96
N GLU A 134 21.98 11.29 -7.55
CA GLU A 134 22.15 10.05 -6.80
C GLU A 134 23.48 10.01 -6.04
N SER A 135 24.57 10.44 -6.67
CA SER A 135 25.88 10.49 -6.01
C SER A 135 25.92 11.47 -4.82
N GLU A 136 25.27 12.62 -4.96
CA GLU A 136 25.18 13.63 -3.89
C GLU A 136 24.29 13.13 -2.75
N ILE A 137 23.16 12.46 -3.05
CA ILE A 137 22.29 11.83 -2.04
C ILE A 137 23.10 10.82 -1.23
N VAL A 138 23.78 9.87 -1.88
CA VAL A 138 24.60 8.87 -1.20
C VAL A 138 25.68 9.53 -0.35
N SER A 139 26.39 10.52 -0.89
CA SER A 139 27.44 11.23 -0.16
C SER A 139 26.89 11.96 1.07
N MET A 140 25.78 12.69 0.94
CA MET A 140 25.15 13.40 2.05
C MET A 140 24.64 12.43 3.13
N THR A 141 24.00 11.34 2.74
CA THR A 141 23.50 10.32 3.69
C THR A 141 24.64 9.60 4.39
N ALA A 142 25.71 9.23 3.69
CA ALA A 142 26.91 8.63 4.29
C ALA A 142 27.54 9.57 5.34
N ASN A 143 27.70 10.85 5.00
CA ASN A 143 28.21 11.85 5.93
C ASN A 143 27.29 12.04 7.15
N MET A 144 25.98 12.07 6.95
CA MET A 144 24.99 12.14 8.04
C MET A 144 25.09 10.96 9.00
N LEU A 145 25.45 9.77 8.49
CA LEU A 145 25.60 8.54 9.27
C LEU A 145 27.03 8.31 9.80
N GLY A 146 27.90 9.31 9.71
CA GLY A 146 29.22 9.29 10.35
C GLY A 146 30.31 8.59 9.54
N ALA A 147 30.17 8.48 8.23
CA ALA A 147 31.28 8.06 7.36
C ALA A 147 32.50 8.97 7.60
N SER A 148 33.59 8.42 8.13
CA SER A 148 34.84 9.16 8.32
C SER A 148 35.68 9.13 7.05
N LYS A 149 36.60 10.09 6.90
CA LYS A 149 37.57 10.10 5.79
C LYS A 149 38.49 8.87 5.76
N ASP A 150 38.54 8.11 6.84
CA ASP A 150 39.43 6.96 7.02
C ASP A 150 38.77 5.62 6.62
N HIS A 151 37.47 5.63 6.28
CA HIS A 151 36.74 4.46 5.80
C HIS A 151 36.08 4.77 4.45
N GLU A 152 36.34 3.93 3.45
CA GLU A 152 35.70 4.04 2.14
C GLU A 152 34.22 3.65 2.25
N CYS A 153 33.37 4.65 2.51
CA CYS A 153 31.92 4.50 2.47
C CYS A 153 31.41 4.82 1.05
N CYS A 154 30.66 3.88 0.47
CA CYS A 154 30.02 4.03 -0.83
C CYS A 154 28.60 3.44 -0.78
N GLY A 155 27.81 3.67 -1.81
CA GLY A 155 26.45 3.17 -1.89
C GLY A 155 25.74 3.57 -3.18
N THR A 156 24.47 3.20 -3.28
CA THR A 156 23.58 3.51 -4.39
C THR A 156 22.22 3.96 -3.85
N VAL A 157 21.50 4.77 -4.63
CA VAL A 157 20.07 5.02 -4.38
C VAL A 157 19.28 3.79 -4.85
N ASN A 158 18.19 3.45 -4.16
CA ASN A 158 17.30 2.33 -4.49
C ASN A 158 15.83 2.77 -4.42
N SER A 159 14.91 1.87 -4.76
CA SER A 159 13.48 2.19 -4.82
C SER A 159 12.81 2.27 -3.43
N GLY A 160 13.48 1.82 -2.37
CA GLY A 160 12.95 1.84 -1.01
C GLY A 160 13.64 0.89 -0.03
N GLY A 161 13.20 0.93 1.23
CA GLY A 161 13.84 0.21 2.33
C GLY A 161 13.91 -1.31 2.13
N THR A 162 12.93 -1.94 1.47
CA THR A 162 12.95 -3.38 1.20
C THR A 162 14.03 -3.81 0.20
N GLU A 163 14.33 -2.99 -0.81
CA GLU A 163 15.44 -3.27 -1.74
C GLU A 163 16.81 -3.00 -1.08
N SER A 164 16.84 -2.14 -0.04
CA SER A 164 18.07 -1.80 0.68
C SER A 164 18.63 -2.93 1.56
N ILE A 165 17.77 -3.85 2.02
CA ILE A 165 18.09 -4.91 3.00
C ILE A 165 18.47 -6.19 2.27
#